data_AF-A0A928UCA4-F1
#
_entry.id   AF-A0A928UCA4-F1
#
_cell.length_a   1.000
_cell.length_b   1.000
_cell.length_c   1.000
_cell.angle_alpha   90.00
_cell.angle_beta   90.00
_cell.angle_gamma   90.00
#
_symmetry.space_group_name_H-M   'P 1'
#
loop_
_entity.id
_entity.type
_entity.pdbx_description
1 polymer ?
#
loop_
_entity_poly.entity_id
_entity_poly.type
_entity_poly.pdbx_seq_one_letter_code
_entity_poly.pdbx_strand_id
1 'polypeptide(L)' 'MVAQDTTTLNYSTSEYAGLGPIGTKSEKVRGLMVHDTMAFTESGTTLGLLNVQCWARDGIGSKHKRHKKPIEEKES' A
#
# COMPACT_ATOMS: atom_id res chain seq x y z
N MET A 1 -2.01 -15.20 -15.91
CA MET A 1 -1.12 -14.78 -14.79
C MET A 1 -1.79 -13.65 -14.01
N VAL A 2 -1.59 -13.60 -12.68
CA VAL A 2 -2.04 -12.46 -11.86
C VAL A 2 -0.82 -11.91 -11.13
N ALA A 3 -0.43 -10.68 -11.45
CA ALA A 3 0.65 -9.99 -10.76
C ALA A 3 0.10 -9.22 -9.55
N GLN A 4 0.86 -9.20 -8.47
CA GLN A 4 0.58 -8.43 -7.26
C GLN A 4 1.75 -7.49 -7.03
N ASP A 5 1.47 -6.21 -6.78
CA ASP A 5 2.48 -5.26 -6.35
C ASP A 5 1.88 -4.24 -5.37
N THR A 6 2.74 -3.51 -4.67
CA THR A 6 2.34 -2.43 -3.79
C THR A 6 3.08 -1.15 -4.17
N THR A 7 2.32 -0.11 -4.49
CA THR A 7 2.83 1.24 -4.75
C THR A 7 2.26 2.25 -3.77
N THR A 8 2.73 3.49 -3.85
CA THR A 8 2.27 4.59 -3.00
C THR A 8 1.78 5.77 -3.84
N LEU A 9 0.69 6.39 -3.43
CA LEU A 9 0.21 7.65 -3.98
C LEU A 9 0.69 8.79 -3.08
N ASN A 10 1.56 9.65 -3.58
CA ASN A 10 2.14 10.75 -2.82
C ASN A 10 1.26 12.00 -2.88
N TYR A 11 0.75 12.42 -1.73
CA TYR A 11 -0.08 13.61 -1.54
C TYR A 11 0.53 14.59 -0.54
N SER A 12 1.87 14.63 -0.43
CA SER A 12 2.56 15.44 0.59
C SER A 12 2.33 16.95 0.46
N THR A 13 1.85 17.42 -0.68
CA THR A 13 1.52 18.82 -0.94
C THR A 13 0.03 19.14 -0.77
N SER A 14 -0.80 18.15 -0.42
CA SER A 14 -2.24 18.30 -0.23
C SER A 14 -2.63 18.21 1.24
N GLU A 15 -3.69 18.90 1.61
CA GLU A 15 -4.26 18.92 2.96
C GLU A 15 -5.39 17.90 3.15
N TYR A 16 -5.49 16.88 2.29
CA TYR A 16 -6.51 15.84 2.42
C TYR A 16 -6.44 15.15 3.79
N ALA A 17 -7.60 15.03 4.44
CA ALA A 17 -7.74 14.27 5.67
C ALA A 17 -7.55 12.76 5.40
N GLY A 18 -7.13 12.02 6.42
CA GLY A 18 -7.03 10.56 6.36
C GLY A 18 -5.82 10.01 5.60
N LEU A 19 -4.81 10.81 5.26
CA LEU A 19 -3.56 10.31 4.70
C LEU A 19 -2.70 9.59 5.76
N GLY A 20 -1.84 8.67 5.35
CA GLY A 20 -0.85 8.02 6.23
C GLY A 20 0.57 8.41 5.83
N PRO A 21 1.61 8.12 6.62
CA PRO A 21 2.97 8.19 6.12
C PRO A 21 3.18 7.18 5.00
N ILE A 22 3.91 7.55 3.95
CA ILE A 22 4.36 6.62 2.89
C ILE A 22 5.88 6.46 2.86
N GLY A 23 6.63 7.33 3.55
CA GLY A 23 8.08 7.19 3.75
C GLY A 23 8.46 6.15 4.80
N THR A 24 9.76 5.89 4.96
CA THR A 24 10.32 4.96 5.96
C THR A 24 11.14 5.65 7.06
N LYS A 25 11.44 6.93 6.89
CA LYS A 25 12.30 7.70 7.81
C LYS A 25 11.59 8.91 8.44
N SER A 26 10.50 9.38 7.85
CA SER A 26 9.81 10.60 8.29
C SER A 26 8.33 10.57 7.94
N GLU A 27 7.48 10.98 8.89
CA GLU A 27 6.03 11.08 8.75
C GLU A 27 5.60 12.23 7.83
N LYS A 28 6.56 13.06 7.37
CA LYS A 28 6.29 14.24 6.53
C LYS A 28 5.80 13.89 5.14
N VAL A 29 6.27 12.77 4.58
CA VAL A 29 5.83 12.33 3.25
C VAL A 29 4.55 11.51 3.43
N ARG A 30 3.42 12.10 3.03
CA ARG A 30 2.08 11.56 3.29
C ARG A 30 1.35 11.19 2.03
N GLY A 31 0.52 10.16 2.14
CA GLY A 31 -0.11 9.54 0.99
C GLY A 31 -0.95 8.32 1.35
N LEU A 32 -1.20 7.48 0.35
CA LEU A 32 -1.91 6.22 0.48
C LEU A 32 -1.05 5.06 -0.03
N MET A 33 -1.20 3.90 0.59
CA MET A 33 -0.70 2.63 0.07
C MET A 33 -1.75 2.08 -0.90
N VAL A 34 -1.29 1.52 -2.03
CA VAL A 34 -2.14 0.86 -3.01
C VAL A 34 -1.56 -0.51 -3.30
N HIS A 35 -2.34 -1.56 -3.05
CA HIS A 35 -2.00 -2.92 -3.42
C HIS A 35 -2.92 -3.36 -4.56
N ASP A 36 -2.35 -3.57 -5.74
CA ASP A 36 -3.09 -3.87 -6.95
C ASP A 36 -2.90 -5.32 -7.41
N THR A 37 -3.93 -5.82 -8.07
CA THR A 37 -3.99 -7.18 -8.62
C THR A 37 -4.29 -7.09 -10.09
N MET A 38 -3.27 -7.25 -10.94
CA MET A 38 -3.42 -7.12 -12.39
C MET A 38 -3.38 -8.48 -13.10
N ALA A 39 -4.39 -8.75 -13.91
CA ALA A 39 -4.50 -9.98 -14.69
C ALA A 39 -3.90 -9.83 -16.09
N PHE A 40 -3.27 -10.90 -16.56
CA PHE A 40 -2.71 -11.03 -17.89
C PHE A 40 -3.04 -12.39 -18.51
N THR A 41 -3.13 -12.43 -19.84
CA THR A 41 -3.07 -13.70 -20.60
C THR A 41 -1.69 -14.36 -20.44
N GLU A 42 -1.56 -15.62 -20.86
CA GLU A 42 -0.25 -16.30 -20.88
C GLU A 42 0.74 -15.64 -21.85
N SER A 43 0.24 -15.00 -22.90
CA SER A 43 1.04 -14.20 -23.84
C SER A 43 1.42 -12.81 -23.32
N GLY A 44 1.01 -12.43 -22.10
CA GLY A 44 1.34 -11.14 -21.49
C GLY A 44 0.41 -9.98 -21.86
N THR A 45 -0.72 -10.24 -22.52
CA THR A 45 -1.74 -9.20 -22.79
C THR A 45 -2.48 -8.85 -21.50
N THR A 46 -2.51 -7.56 -21.15
CA THR A 46 -3.23 -7.08 -19.97
C THR A 46 -4.73 -7.28 -20.11
N LEU A 47 -5.33 -7.93 -19.11
CA LEU A 47 -6.78 -8.15 -18.99
C LEU A 47 -7.45 -7.15 -18.05
N GLY A 48 -6.67 -6.49 -17.19
CA GLY A 48 -7.13 -5.41 -16.30
C GLY A 48 -6.91 -5.69 -14.82
N LEU A 49 -7.45 -4.80 -13.98
CA LEU A 49 -7.39 -4.91 -12.52
C LEU A 49 -8.50 -5.83 -12.01
N LEU A 50 -8.13 -6.84 -11.25
CA LEU A 50 -9.06 -7.72 -10.55
C LEU A 50 -9.43 -7.19 -9.16
N ASN A 51 -8.47 -6.55 -8.48
CA ASN A 51 -8.64 -6.03 -7.14
C ASN A 51 -7.69 -4.85 -6.91
N VAL A 52 -8.13 -3.89 -6.10
CA VAL A 52 -7.32 -2.78 -5.61
C VAL A 52 -7.69 -2.50 -4.16
N GLN A 53 -6.71 -2.60 -3.28
CA GLN A 53 -6.86 -2.17 -1.89
C GLN A 53 -6.11 -0.85 -1.71
N CYS A 54 -6.76 0.11 -1.06
CA CYS A 54 -6.20 1.43 -0.82
C CYS A 54 -6.40 1.82 0.64
N TRP A 55 -5.34 2.18 1.34
CA TRP A 55 -5.40 2.54 2.75
C TRP A 55 -4.31 3.54 3.14
N ALA A 56 -4.56 4.24 4.25
CA ALA A 56 -3.54 5.01 4.94
C ALA A 56 -2.88 4.16 6.02
N ARG A 57 -1.56 4.28 6.16
CA ARG A 57 -0.84 3.68 7.29
C ARG A 57 -1.05 4.52 8.55
N ASP A 58 -0.99 3.87 9.70
CA ASP A 58 -1.09 4.55 11.00
C ASP A 58 0.24 5.18 11.46
N GLY A 59 1.37 4.75 10.89
CA GLY A 59 2.70 5.22 11.30
C GLY A 59 3.83 4.54 10.53
N ILE A 60 5.05 5.03 10.70
CA ILE A 60 6.25 4.44 10.12
C ILE A 60 6.72 3.23 10.92
N GLY A 61 6.78 2.10 10.23
CA GLY A 61 7.57 0.94 10.64
C GLY A 61 7.00 0.20 11.85
N SER A 62 6.59 -1.04 11.64
CA SER A 62 6.11 -1.90 12.72
C SER A 62 7.18 -2.82 13.29
N LYS A 63 8.47 -2.71 12.91
CA LYS A 63 9.48 -3.78 13.15
C LYS A 63 9.50 -4.29 14.60
N HIS A 64 9.50 -3.40 15.58
CA HIS A 64 9.51 -3.76 17.01
C HIS A 64 8.15 -4.23 17.56
N LYS A 65 7.05 -3.86 16.89
CA LYS A 65 5.67 -4.18 17.30
C LYS A 65 5.04 -5.30 16.48
N ARG A 66 5.63 -5.71 15.36
CA ARG A 66 5.06 -6.67 14.40
C ARG A 66 4.85 -8.03 15.05
N HIS A 67 5.75 -8.49 15.92
CA HIS A 67 5.59 -9.77 16.63
C HIS A 67 4.42 -9.78 17.62
N LYS A 68 3.93 -8.61 18.05
CA LYS A 68 2.85 -8.47 19.04
C LYS A 68 1.46 -8.29 18.40
N LYS A 69 1.39 -8.04 17.09
CA LYS A 69 0.12 -7.87 16.37
C LYS A 69 -0.45 -9.22 15.92
N PRO A 70 -1.78 -9.42 16.00
CA PRO A 70 -2.49 -10.51 15.30
C PRO A 70 -2.13 -10.54 13.81
N ILE A 71 -2.29 -11.68 13.14
CA ILE A 71 -1.84 -11.82 11.75
C ILE A 71 -2.63 -10.89 10.82
N GLU A 72 -3.89 -10.64 11.17
CA GLU A 72 -4.86 -9.80 10.49
C GLU A 72 -4.49 -8.31 10.54
N GLU A 73 -3.77 -7.87 11.57
CA GLU A 73 -3.32 -6.47 11.73
C GLU A 73 -1.90 -6.24 11.21
N LYS A 74 -1.23 -7.29 10.71
CA LYS A 74 0.06 -7.14 10.07
C LYS A 74 -0.17 -6.68 8.65
N GLU A 75 0.51 -5.59 8.28
CA GLU A 75 0.72 -5.26 6.88
C GLU A 75 1.44 -6.47 6.23
N SER A 76 0.79 -7.12 5.27
CA SER A 76 1.33 -8.22 4.47
C SER A 76 2.43 -7.72 3.54
#